data_AF-A0A150FQZ5-F1
#
_entry.id   AF-A0A150FQZ5-F1
#
_cell.length_a   1.000
_cell.length_b   1.000
_cell.length_c   1.000
_cell.angle_alpha   90.00
_cell.angle_beta   90.00
_cell.angle_gamma   90.00
#
_symmetry.space_group_name_H-M   'P 1'
#
loop_
_entity.id
_entity.type
_entity.pdbx_description
1 polymer ?
#
loop_
_entity_poly.entity_id
_entity_poly.type
_entity_poly.pdbx_seq_one_letter_code
_entity_poly.pdbx_strand_id
1 'polypeptide(L)'
;MGKQQKQNYNSSLLNYANYTDIEVLKKLYINYLNLKELAKTGDDVAISIYLDLESCLKKLNKEEREAIIFALIYGHTYREYAEEFETYLEKGHKLVKKGLINSRKILGEEEEDNDI
;
A
#
# COMPACT_ATOMS: atom_id res chain seq x y z
N MET A 1 32.95 -5.07 19.06
CA MET A 1 32.72 -4.23 17.86
C MET A 1 32.64 -5.15 16.65
N GLY A 2 31.48 -5.24 15.99
CA GLY A 2 31.32 -6.14 14.84
C GLY A 2 29.94 -6.08 14.19
N LYS A 3 29.83 -5.20 13.19
CA LYS A 3 28.91 -5.22 12.03
C LYS A 3 27.42 -5.04 12.31
N GLN A 4 26.99 -3.77 12.37
CA GLN A 4 25.67 -3.39 11.85
C GLN A 4 25.62 -3.78 10.37
N GLN A 5 24.89 -4.85 10.04
CA GLN A 5 24.35 -5.00 8.70
C GLN A 5 23.37 -3.86 8.48
N LYS A 6 23.87 -2.73 7.96
CA LYS A 6 23.03 -1.76 7.26
C LYS A 6 22.38 -2.54 6.12
N GLN A 7 21.12 -2.91 6.29
CA GLN A 7 20.26 -3.21 5.17
C GLN A 7 20.35 -1.99 4.25
N ASN A 8 20.91 -2.21 3.06
CA ASN A 8 20.90 -1.22 1.98
C ASN A 8 19.43 -0.98 1.62
N TYR A 9 18.78 -0.05 2.31
CA TYR A 9 17.57 0.58 1.81
C TYR A 9 17.97 1.29 0.52
N ASN A 10 17.35 0.86 -0.58
CA ASN A 10 17.48 1.51 -1.88
C ASN A 10 16.96 2.94 -1.71
N SER A 11 17.84 3.90 -1.49
CA SER A 11 17.53 5.32 -1.32
C SER A 11 16.81 5.88 -2.57
N SER A 12 16.96 5.19 -3.70
CA SER A 12 16.28 5.38 -4.96
C SER A 12 14.79 5.01 -4.97
N LEU A 13 14.30 4.17 -4.03
CA LEU A 13 12.86 3.91 -3.84
C LEU A 13 12.15 5.07 -3.11
N LEU A 14 12.88 5.89 -2.37
CA LEU A 14 12.34 6.94 -1.48
C LEU A 14 12.17 8.29 -2.20
N ASN A 15 12.91 8.53 -3.29
CA ASN A 15 12.69 9.67 -4.20
C ASN A 15 11.57 9.42 -5.22
N TYR A 16 10.98 8.23 -5.19
CA TYR A 16 9.92 7.77 -6.08
C TYR A 16 9.00 6.82 -5.30
N ALA A 17 8.23 7.33 -4.34
CA ALA A 17 6.91 6.74 -4.11
C ALA A 17 6.08 6.99 -5.37
N ASN A 18 6.49 6.37 -6.48
CA ASN A 18 5.91 6.55 -7.78
C ASN A 18 4.61 5.74 -7.77
N TYR A 19 3.58 6.37 -7.23
CA TYR A 19 2.25 5.77 -7.12
C TYR A 19 1.67 5.42 -8.50
N THR A 20 2.24 5.95 -9.60
CA THR A 20 1.87 5.59 -10.97
C THR A 20 2.25 4.15 -11.35
N ASP A 21 3.24 3.55 -10.67
CA ASP A 21 3.63 2.15 -10.87
C ASP A 21 2.87 1.23 -9.89
N ILE A 22 2.01 0.38 -10.45
CA ILE A 22 1.19 -0.58 -9.70
C ILE A 22 2.04 -1.59 -8.91
N GLU A 23 3.21 -2.00 -9.43
CA GLU A 23 4.07 -2.95 -8.72
C GLU A 23 4.78 -2.30 -7.53
N VAL A 24 5.12 -1.02 -7.62
CA VAL A 24 5.62 -0.24 -6.48
C VAL A 24 4.52 -0.08 -5.44
N LEU A 25 3.33 0.37 -5.85
CA LEU A 25 2.20 0.57 -4.95
C LEU A 25 1.80 -0.73 -4.23
N LYS A 26 1.84 -1.87 -4.93
CA LYS A 26 1.63 -3.19 -4.33
C LYS A 26 2.66 -3.51 -3.26
N LYS A 27 3.96 -3.28 -3.52
CA LYS A 27 5.02 -3.48 -2.52
C LYS A 27 4.87 -2.56 -1.32
N LEU A 28 4.39 -1.34 -1.52
CA LEU A 28 4.10 -0.40 -0.45
C LEU A 28 2.98 -0.92 0.46
N TYR A 29 1.87 -1.41 -0.10
CA TYR A 29 0.80 -2.04 0.70
C TYR A 29 1.29 -3.30 1.44
N ILE A 30 2.12 -4.15 0.81
CA ILE A 30 2.71 -5.31 1.49
C ILE A 30 3.57 -4.89 2.70
N ASN A 31 4.23 -3.73 2.61
CA ASN A 31 5.07 -3.19 3.69
C ASN A 31 4.31 -2.24 4.63
N TYR A 32 2.98 -2.10 4.51
CA TYR A 32 2.19 -1.10 5.23
C TYR A 32 2.43 -1.14 6.76
N LEU A 33 2.45 -2.34 7.36
CA LEU A 33 2.69 -2.47 8.80
C LEU A 33 4.11 -2.09 9.20
N ASN A 34 5.11 -2.40 8.37
CA ASN A 34 6.50 -1.98 8.61
C ASN A 34 6.65 -0.46 8.47
N LEU A 35 6.01 0.15 7.46
CA LEU A 35 5.96 1.60 7.30
C LEU A 35 5.34 2.29 8.52
N LYS A 36 4.26 1.71 9.08
CA LYS A 36 3.64 2.18 10.32
C LYS A 36 4.60 2.16 11.50
N GLU A 37 5.36 1.07 11.68
CA GLU A 37 6.33 0.97 12.77
C GLU A 37 7.50 1.93 12.59
N LEU A 38 8.02 2.08 11.36
CA LEU A 38 9.07 3.06 11.04
C LEU A 38 8.60 4.49 11.26
N ALA A 39 7.37 4.82 10.86
CA ALA A 39 6.77 6.13 11.07
C ALA A 39 6.73 6.53 12.55
N LYS A 40 6.45 5.58 13.45
CA LYS A 40 6.50 5.81 14.91
C LYS A 40 7.90 6.13 15.43
N THR A 41 8.95 5.75 14.71
CA THR A 41 10.34 6.07 15.08
C THR A 41 10.79 7.46 14.64
N GLY A 42 9.92 8.20 13.92
CA GLY A 42 10.23 9.53 13.40
C GLY A 42 10.93 9.51 12.04
N ASP A 43 10.81 8.43 11.27
CA ASP A 43 11.28 8.40 9.88
C ASP A 43 10.32 9.20 8.99
N ASP A 44 10.71 10.41 8.62
CA ASP A 44 9.88 11.37 7.87
C ASP A 44 9.34 10.78 6.56
N VAL A 45 10.12 9.94 5.88
CA VAL A 45 9.70 9.34 4.60
C VAL A 45 8.68 8.24 4.85
N ALA A 46 8.92 7.38 5.84
CA ALA A 46 7.95 6.36 6.23
C ALA A 46 6.64 7.00 6.71
N ILE A 47 6.70 8.14 7.43
CA ILE A 47 5.53 8.91 7.84
C ILE A 47 4.74 9.36 6.60
N SER A 48 5.39 10.02 5.64
CA SER A 48 4.73 10.52 4.42
C SER A 48 4.02 9.38 3.68
N ILE A 49 4.74 8.31 3.37
CA ILE A 49 4.19 7.18 2.63
C ILE A 49 3.05 6.50 3.42
N TYR A 50 3.21 6.31 4.73
CA TYR A 50 2.18 5.68 5.54
C TYR A 50 0.88 6.51 5.54
N LEU A 51 0.98 7.83 5.68
CA LEU A 51 -0.19 8.72 5.68
C LEU A 51 -0.88 8.74 4.32
N ASP A 52 -0.13 8.76 3.23
CA ASP A 52 -0.67 8.70 1.87
C ASP A 52 -1.47 7.40 1.66
N LEU A 53 -0.88 6.26 2.03
CA LEU A 53 -1.54 4.95 1.92
C LEU A 53 -2.78 4.86 2.83
N GLU A 54 -2.71 5.37 4.05
CA GLU A 54 -3.83 5.37 5.00
C GLU A 54 -4.98 6.25 4.49
N SER A 55 -4.67 7.44 3.96
CA SER A 55 -5.64 8.35 3.32
C SER A 55 -6.29 7.67 2.10
N CYS A 56 -5.48 7.05 1.24
CA CYS A 56 -5.96 6.35 0.07
C CYS A 56 -6.90 5.18 0.42
N LEU A 57 -6.56 4.35 1.42
CA LEU A 57 -7.46 3.28 1.89
C LEU A 57 -8.83 3.81 2.34
N LYS A 58 -8.87 4.97 2.99
CA LYS A 58 -10.14 5.61 3.42
C LYS A 58 -10.99 6.06 2.22
N LYS A 59 -10.34 6.50 1.13
CA LYS A 59 -10.99 6.96 -0.12
C LYS A 59 -11.47 5.81 -1.03
N LEU A 60 -10.86 4.62 -0.93
CA LEU A 60 -11.34 3.43 -1.65
C LEU A 60 -12.74 3.02 -1.21
N ASN A 61 -13.47 2.39 -2.13
CA ASN A 61 -14.74 1.75 -1.77
C ASN A 61 -14.49 0.57 -0.83
N LYS A 62 -15.55 0.15 -0.13
CA LYS A 62 -15.45 -0.84 0.95
C LYS A 62 -14.85 -2.16 0.48
N GLU A 63 -15.34 -2.73 -0.62
CA GLU A 63 -14.89 -4.04 -1.10
C GLU A 63 -13.42 -4.02 -1.57
N GLU A 64 -13.00 -2.96 -2.24
CA GLU A 64 -11.60 -2.78 -2.68
C GLU A 64 -10.66 -2.59 -1.49
N ARG A 65 -11.05 -1.76 -0.52
CA ARG A 65 -10.29 -1.56 0.73
C ARG A 65 -10.12 -2.87 1.47
N GLU A 66 -11.20 -3.62 1.68
CA GLU A 66 -11.17 -4.91 2.39
C GLU A 66 -10.28 -5.92 1.68
N ALA A 67 -10.36 -5.99 0.35
CA ALA A 67 -9.51 -6.87 -0.45
C ALA A 67 -8.01 -6.52 -0.33
N ILE A 68 -7.65 -5.23 -0.38
CA ILE A 68 -6.26 -4.80 -0.20
C ILE A 68 -5.76 -5.12 1.21
N ILE A 69 -6.52 -4.77 2.24
CA ILE A 69 -6.12 -5.01 3.64
C ILE A 69 -5.91 -6.51 3.87
N PHE A 70 -6.88 -7.32 3.46
CA PHE A 70 -6.83 -8.76 3.71
C PHE A 70 -5.70 -9.44 2.93
N ALA A 71 -5.59 -9.18 1.62
CA ALA A 71 -4.66 -9.91 0.76
C ALA A 71 -3.23 -9.34 0.75
N LEU A 72 -3.07 -8.02 0.84
CA LEU A 72 -1.75 -7.38 0.71
C LEU A 72 -1.16 -7.01 2.06
N ILE A 73 -1.95 -6.46 2.99
CA ILE A 73 -1.44 -6.00 4.29
C ILE A 73 -1.27 -7.17 5.26
N TYR A 74 -2.28 -8.04 5.37
CA TYR A 74 -2.23 -9.22 6.24
C TYR A 74 -1.70 -10.47 5.54
N GLY A 75 -1.55 -10.45 4.21
CA GLY A 75 -0.93 -11.53 3.46
C GLY A 75 -1.78 -12.79 3.32
N HIS A 76 -3.08 -12.70 3.52
CA HIS A 76 -3.98 -13.83 3.33
C HIS A 76 -4.17 -14.18 1.85
N THR A 77 -4.49 -15.44 1.59
CA THR A 77 -4.78 -15.96 0.26
C THR A 77 -6.16 -15.54 -0.22
N TYR A 78 -6.37 -15.56 -1.55
CA TYR A 78 -7.70 -15.33 -2.12
C TYR A 78 -8.72 -16.40 -1.77
N ARG A 79 -8.27 -17.59 -1.36
CA ARG A 79 -9.15 -18.64 -0.83
C ARG A 79 -9.70 -18.22 0.54
N GLU A 80 -8.84 -17.80 1.45
CA GLU A 80 -9.25 -17.29 2.77
C GLU A 80 -10.18 -16.06 2.62
N TYR A 81 -9.94 -15.20 1.62
CA TYR A 81 -10.83 -14.08 1.33
C TYR A 81 -12.21 -14.55 0.84
N ALA A 82 -12.25 -15.56 -0.02
CA ALA A 82 -13.51 -16.13 -0.50
C ALA A 82 -14.33 -16.75 0.63
N GLU A 83 -13.66 -17.43 1.56
CA GLU A 83 -14.28 -18.05 2.73
C GLU A 83 -14.78 -17.00 3.73
N GLU A 84 -13.94 -16.03 4.10
CA GLU A 84 -14.27 -14.96 5.07
C GLU A 84 -15.43 -14.07 4.60
N PHE A 85 -15.49 -13.77 3.30
CA PHE A 85 -16.47 -12.84 2.72
C PHE A 85 -17.59 -13.54 1.93
N GLU A 86 -17.77 -14.86 2.12
CA GLU A 86 -18.79 -15.69 1.46
C GLU A 86 -18.91 -15.42 -0.05
N THR A 87 -17.76 -15.44 -0.74
CA THR A 87 -17.67 -15.02 -2.15
C THR A 87 -16.86 -15.98 -3.02
N TYR A 88 -16.83 -15.72 -4.33
CA TYR A 88 -16.05 -16.52 -5.28
C TYR A 88 -14.58 -16.09 -5.27
N LEU A 89 -13.66 -17.04 -5.37
CA LEU A 89 -12.20 -16.83 -5.34
C LEU A 89 -11.71 -15.78 -6.35
N GLU A 90 -12.30 -15.75 -7.55
CA GLU A 90 -11.95 -14.75 -8.56
C GLU A 90 -12.33 -13.32 -8.17
N LYS A 91 -13.32 -13.13 -7.29
CA LYS A 91 -13.77 -11.81 -6.86
C LYS A 91 -12.67 -11.12 -6.06
N GLY A 92 -12.01 -11.82 -5.14
CA GLY A 92 -10.91 -11.27 -4.34
C GLY A 92 -9.77 -10.74 -5.22
N HIS A 93 -9.31 -11.53 -6.20
CA HIS A 93 -8.27 -11.10 -7.14
C HIS A 93 -8.71 -9.88 -7.98
N LYS A 94 -9.96 -9.87 -8.47
CA LYS A 94 -10.52 -8.73 -9.23
C LYS A 94 -10.60 -7.47 -8.37
N LEU A 95 -10.98 -7.60 -7.09
CA LEU A 95 -11.08 -6.48 -6.14
C LEU A 95 -9.69 -5.91 -5.78
N VAL A 96 -8.69 -6.76 -5.52
CA VAL A 96 -7.31 -6.28 -5.29
C VAL A 96 -6.79 -5.53 -6.52
N LYS A 97 -6.99 -6.07 -7.73
CA LYS A 97 -6.57 -5.39 -8.95
C LYS A 97 -7.27 -4.04 -9.14
N LYS A 98 -8.59 -3.98 -8.92
CA LYS A 98 -9.35 -2.72 -9.00
C LYS A 98 -8.89 -1.72 -7.93
N GLY A 99 -8.71 -2.18 -6.70
CA GLY A 99 -8.20 -1.37 -5.59
C GLY A 99 -6.85 -0.74 -5.95
N LEU A 100 -5.88 -1.52 -6.44
CA LEU A 100 -4.58 -0.97 -6.86
C LEU A 100 -4.69 0.07 -7.99
N ILE A 101 -5.57 -0.15 -8.97
CA ILE A 101 -5.82 0.82 -10.05
C ILE A 101 -6.43 2.11 -9.51
N ASN A 102 -7.40 2.01 -8.60
CA ASN A 102 -8.06 3.18 -8.01
C ASN A 102 -7.14 3.90 -7.01
N SER A 103 -6.34 3.17 -6.24
CA SER A 103 -5.31 3.74 -5.38
C SER A 103 -4.31 4.56 -6.17
N ARG A 104 -3.85 4.06 -7.32
CA ARG A 104 -3.00 4.82 -8.23
C ARG A 104 -3.65 6.11 -8.70
N LYS A 105 -4.94 6.10 -9.04
CA LYS A 105 -5.65 7.32 -9.45
C LYS A 105 -5.70 8.33 -8.31
N ILE A 106 -6.13 7.87 -7.13
CA ILE A 106 -6.24 8.71 -5.92
C ILE A 106 -4.90 9.36 -5.57
N LEU A 107 -3.82 8.58 -5.57
CA LEU A 107 -2.49 9.05 -5.19
C LEU A 107 -1.76 9.80 -6.31
N GLY A 108 -2.14 9.58 -7.57
CA GLY A 108 -1.59 10.30 -8.72
C GLY A 108 -2.30 11.63 -9.02
N GLU A 109 -3.57 11.76 -8.64
CA GLU A 109 -4.35 13.01 -8.78
C GLU A 109 -3.97 14.06 -7.72
N GLU A 110 -3.37 13.67 -6.58
CA GLU A 110 -2.89 14.61 -5.56
C GLU A 110 -1.67 15.46 -6.01
N GLU A 111 -1.05 15.17 -7.16
CA GLU A 111 0.03 16.00 -7.72
C GLU A 111 -0.46 17.23 -8.51
N GLU A 112 -1.74 17.32 -8.92
CA GLU A 112 -2.23 18.40 -9.81
C GLU A 112 -2.83 19.63 -9.09
N ASP A 113 -3.05 19.59 -7.77
CA ASP A 113 -3.77 20.65 -7.03
C ASP A 113 -2.87 21.66 -6.27
N ASN A 114 -1.59 21.82 -6.65
CA ASN A 114 -0.63 22.73 -5.97
C ASN A 114 -0.14 23.93 -6.81
N ASP A 115 -0.99 24.47 -7.69
CA ASP A 115 -0.76 25.77 -8.35
C ASP A 115 -1.91 26.77 -8.05
N ILE A 116 -1.97 27.33 -6.83
CA ILE A 116 -2.65 28.62 -6.53
C ILE A 116 -1.86 29.43 -5.50
#